data_AF-A0A953C8G1-F1
#
_entry.id   AF-A0A953C8G1-F1
#
_cell.length_a   1.000
_cell.length_b   1.000
_cell.length_c   1.000
_cell.angle_alpha   90.00
_cell.angle_beta   90.00
_cell.angle_gamma   90.00
#
_symmetry.space_group_name_H-M   'P 1'
#
loop_
_entity.id
_entity.type
_entity.pdbx_description
1 polymer ?
#
loop_
_entity_poly.entity_id
_entity_poly.type
_entity_poly.pdbx_seq_one_letter_code
_entity_poly.pdbx_strand_id
1 'polypeptide(L)'
;MTYEQMILPEPFSPRTGEAASTPAAAADARLGIYRAGMLYIAADLERVARFAPPAQASQVLALSRLVATLGHSQETLPADAD
;
A
#
# COMPACT_ATOMS: atom_id res chain seq x y z
N MET A 1 3.14 -16.34 35.46
CA MET A 1 3.71 -15.41 34.46
C MET A 1 2.99 -15.68 33.16
N THR A 2 2.04 -14.82 32.82
CA THR A 2 1.13 -14.97 31.68
C THR A 2 1.74 -14.24 30.50
N TYR A 3 2.14 -14.98 29.47
CA TYR A 3 2.62 -14.38 28.23
C TYR A 3 1.42 -13.74 27.53
N GLU A 4 1.35 -12.41 27.56
CA GLU A 4 0.43 -11.66 26.71
C GLU A 4 0.76 -11.99 25.26
N GLN A 5 -0.18 -12.64 24.59
CA GLN A 5 -0.10 -12.86 23.16
C GLN A 5 -0.16 -11.51 22.47
N MET A 6 0.96 -11.05 21.93
CA MET A 6 0.98 -9.99 20.93
C MET A 6 0.13 -10.47 19.76
N ILE A 7 -1.07 -9.92 19.64
CA ILE A 7 -1.93 -10.10 18.47
C ILE A 7 -1.16 -9.49 17.29
N LEU A 8 -0.52 -10.36 16.51
CA LEU A 8 0.01 -9.98 15.21
C LEU A 8 -1.20 -9.55 14.37
N PRO A 9 -1.23 -8.34 13.77
CA PRO A 9 -2.26 -8.04 12.78
C PRO A 9 -2.12 -9.10 11.68
N GLU A 10 -3.20 -9.83 11.43
CA GLU A 10 -3.15 -10.96 10.49
C GLU A 10 -2.52 -10.52 9.16
N PRO A 11 -1.62 -11.32 8.57
CA PRO A 11 -1.18 -11.05 7.22
C PRO A 11 -2.44 -11.04 6.34
N PHE A 12 -2.62 -9.96 5.58
CA PHE A 12 -3.68 -9.81 4.60
C PHE A 12 -3.74 -11.10 3.77
N SER A 13 -4.68 -12.00 4.10
CA SER A 13 -4.96 -13.17 3.29
C SER A 13 -5.85 -12.66 2.17
N PRO A 14 -5.33 -12.43 0.95
CA PRO A 14 -6.25 -12.29 -0.15
C PRO A 14 -6.99 -13.63 -0.18
N ARG A 15 -8.31 -13.61 -0.07
CA ARG A 15 -9.11 -14.79 -0.42
C ARG A 15 -8.85 -15.05 -1.90
N THR A 16 -7.80 -15.81 -2.21
CA THR A 16 -7.52 -16.45 -3.50
C THR A 16 -8.54 -17.57 -3.70
N GLY A 17 -9.82 -17.21 -3.67
CA GLY A 17 -10.95 -18.14 -3.62
C GLY A 17 -12.03 -17.84 -4.64
N GLU A 18 -11.81 -16.92 -5.57
CA GLU A 18 -12.58 -16.83 -6.80
C GLU A 18 -11.60 -16.40 -7.89
N ALA A 19 -11.20 -17.37 -8.71
CA ALA A 19 -10.23 -17.19 -9.77
C ALA A 19 -10.69 -16.03 -10.66
N ALA A 20 -9.83 -15.01 -10.80
CA ALA A 20 -9.89 -14.12 -11.94
C ALA A 20 -9.95 -15.00 -13.20
N SER A 21 -11.11 -15.07 -13.83
CA SER A 21 -11.40 -15.95 -14.96
C SER A 21 -10.68 -15.52 -16.24
N THR A 22 -9.90 -14.43 -16.17
CA THR A 22 -9.04 -13.93 -17.24
C THR A 22 -7.72 -13.36 -16.67
N PRO A 23 -6.61 -13.42 -17.43
CA PRO A 23 -5.35 -12.78 -17.05
C PRO A 23 -5.48 -11.27 -16.74
N ALA A 24 -6.37 -10.57 -17.44
CA ALA A 24 -6.66 -9.16 -17.21
C ALA A 24 -7.22 -8.92 -15.81
N ALA A 25 -8.23 -9.70 -15.39
CA ALA A 25 -8.79 -9.59 -14.04
C ALA A 25 -7.77 -9.92 -12.93
N ALA A 26 -6.79 -10.80 -13.20
CA ALA A 26 -5.72 -11.09 -12.26
C ALA A 26 -4.71 -9.93 -12.15
N ALA A 27 -4.40 -9.27 -13.27
CA ALA A 27 -3.57 -8.07 -13.29
C ALA A 27 -4.24 -6.90 -12.55
N ASP A 28 -5.53 -6.69 -12.78
CA ASP A 28 -6.34 -5.67 -12.09
C ASP A 28 -6.41 -5.92 -10.58
N ALA A 29 -6.59 -7.18 -10.16
CA ALA A 29 -6.60 -7.55 -8.75
C ALA A 29 -5.23 -7.27 -8.08
N ARG A 30 -4.12 -7.61 -8.73
CA ARG A 30 -2.76 -7.30 -8.25
C ARG A 30 -2.52 -5.80 -8.18
N LEU A 31 -2.98 -5.05 -9.19
CA LEU A 31 -2.90 -3.60 -9.20
C LEU A 31 -3.72 -2.98 -8.06
N GLY A 32 -4.90 -3.51 -7.77
CA GLY A 32 -5.72 -3.11 -6.63
C GLY A 32 -5.00 -3.32 -5.29
N ILE A 33 -4.33 -4.47 -5.11
CA ILE A 33 -3.51 -4.74 -3.92
C ILE A 33 -2.34 -3.77 -3.83
N TYR A 34 -1.63 -3.51 -4.93
CA TYR A 34 -0.52 -2.55 -4.96
C TYR A 34 -0.97 -1.14 -4.57
N ARG A 35 -2.09 -0.67 -5.13
CA ARG A 35 -2.68 0.63 -4.80
C ARG A 35 -3.05 0.72 -3.31
N ALA A 36 -3.71 -0.30 -2.78
CA ALA A 36 -4.03 -0.36 -1.35
C ALA A 36 -2.76 -0.34 -0.47
N GLY A 37 -1.71 -1.06 -0.87
CA GLY A 37 -0.41 -1.04 -0.20
C GLY A 37 0.24 0.35 -0.20
N MET A 38 0.19 1.06 -1.34
CA MET A 38 0.70 2.44 -1.42
C MET A 38 -0.05 3.39 -0.48
N LEU A 39 -1.38 3.30 -0.41
CA LEU A 39 -2.18 4.11 0.52
C LEU A 39 -1.86 3.81 1.98
N TYR A 40 -1.61 2.55 2.32
CA TYR A 40 -1.16 2.15 3.64
C TYR A 40 0.20 2.77 3.99
N ILE A 41 1.17 2.70 3.08
CA ILE A 41 2.51 3.30 3.25
C ILE A 41 2.40 4.81 3.41
N ALA A 42 1.57 5.48 2.61
CA ALA A 42 1.35 6.92 2.72
C ALA A 42 0.82 7.31 4.12
N ALA A 43 -0.17 6.57 4.63
CA ALA A 43 -0.70 6.81 5.97
C ALA A 43 0.35 6.56 7.07
N ASP A 44 1.21 5.56 6.90
CA ASP A 44 2.29 5.30 7.85
C ASP A 44 3.35 6.41 7.82
N LEU A 45 3.71 6.93 6.64
CA LEU A 45 4.60 8.07 6.51
C LEU A 45 4.05 9.32 7.21
N GLU A 46 2.74 9.58 7.14
CA GLU A 46 2.12 10.67 7.91
C GLU A 46 2.21 10.46 9.43
N ARG A 47 2.18 9.21 9.89
CA ARG A 47 2.43 8.87 11.29
C ARG A 47 3.88 9.13 11.66
N VAL A 48 4.84 8.68 10.83
CA VAL A 48 6.29 8.88 11.04
C VAL A 48 6.64 10.37 11.08
N ALA A 49 6.03 11.20 10.22
CA ALA A 49 6.28 12.63 10.18
C ALA A 49 5.99 13.35 11.50
N ARG A 50 5.08 12.83 12.34
CA ARG A 50 4.78 13.41 13.67
C ARG A 50 5.90 13.24 14.67
N PHE A 51 6.78 12.26 14.45
CA PHE A 51 7.90 11.94 15.32
C PHE A 51 9.26 12.29 14.68
N ALA A 52 9.25 12.70 13.41
CA ALA A 52 10.45 13.11 12.70
C ALA A 52 10.97 14.48 13.21
N PRO A 53 12.28 14.73 13.18
CA PRO A 53 12.83 16.06 13.42
C PRO A 53 12.20 17.09 12.45
N PRO A 54 12.02 18.36 12.86
CA PRO A 54 11.34 19.37 12.03
C PRO A 54 11.95 19.54 10.63
N ALA A 55 13.28 19.40 10.51
CA ALA A 55 14.00 19.48 9.24
C ALA A 55 13.67 18.33 8.26
N GLN A 56 13.20 17.19 8.76
CA GLN A 56 12.86 15.99 7.98
C GLN A 56 11.34 15.79 7.85
N ALA A 57 10.54 16.30 8.78
CA ALA A 57 9.09 16.13 8.78
C ALA A 57 8.43 16.62 7.48
N SER A 58 8.89 17.73 6.91
CA SER A 58 8.39 18.24 5.63
C SER A 58 8.68 17.30 4.46
N GLN A 59 9.85 16.64 4.46
CA GLN A 59 10.25 15.68 3.43
C GLN A 59 9.44 14.39 3.52
N VAL A 60 9.21 13.90 4.74
CA VAL A 60 8.38 12.71 4.98
C VAL A 60 6.92 12.97 4.58
N LEU A 61 6.38 14.16 4.87
CA LEU A 61 5.04 14.56 4.41
C LEU A 61 4.96 14.76 2.89
N ALA A 62 6.04 15.22 2.25
CA ALA A 62 6.08 15.30 0.80
C ALA A 62 6.07 13.90 0.17
N LEU A 63 6.85 12.97 0.73
CA LEU A 63 6.88 11.58 0.30
C LEU A 63 5.52 10.88 0.51
N SER A 64 4.84 11.11 1.64
CA SER A 64 3.51 10.53 1.89
C SER A 64 2.51 10.94 0.82
N ARG A 65 2.51 12.22 0.43
CA ARG A 65 1.64 12.74 -0.64
C ARG A 65 1.97 12.14 -2.00
N LEU A 66 3.25 12.00 -2.34
CA LEU A 66 3.66 11.37 -3.60
C LEU A 66 3.18 9.92 -3.67
N VAL A 67 3.39 9.15 -2.60
CA VAL A 67 2.96 7.75 -2.52
C VAL A 67 1.43 7.64 -2.57
N ALA A 68 0.71 8.53 -1.89
CA ALA A 68 -0.75 8.59 -1.96
C ALA A 68 -1.23 8.87 -3.39
N THR A 69 -0.63 9.82 -4.10
CA THR A 69 -0.97 10.12 -5.51
C THR A 69 -0.78 8.89 -6.39
N LEU A 70 0.30 8.13 -6.21
CA LEU A 70 0.51 6.87 -6.95
C LEU A 70 -0.55 5.82 -6.61
N GLY A 71 -0.94 5.69 -5.34
CA GLY A 71 -1.99 4.78 -4.91
C GLY A 71 -3.38 5.12 -5.45
N HIS A 72 -3.66 6.41 -5.68
CA HIS A 72 -4.92 6.87 -6.29
C HIS A 72 -4.89 6.91 -7.82
N SER A 73 -3.71 6.84 -8.44
CA SER A 73 -3.59 6.91 -9.89
C SER A 73 -4.33 5.74 -10.55
N GLN A 74 -5.21 6.07 -11.49
CA GLN A 74 -5.93 5.10 -12.31
C GLN A 74 -5.10 4.57 -13.47
N GLU A 75 -3.92 5.15 -13.74
CA GLU A 75 -3.04 4.68 -14.81
C GLU A 75 -2.61 3.24 -14.53
N THR A 76 -3.14 2.34 -15.35
CA THR A 76 -2.56 1.02 -15.55
C THR A 76 -1.21 1.23 -16.22
N LEU A 77 -0.13 0.70 -15.63
CA LEU A 77 1.17 0.61 -16.31
C LEU A 77 0.93 0.18 -17.76
N PRO A 78 1.53 0.84 -18.77
CA PRO A 78 1.38 0.42 -20.15
C PRO A 78 1.75 -1.06 -20.22
N ALA A 79 0.78 -1.89 -20.61
CA ALA A 79 1.06 -3.28 -20.92
C ALA A 79 2.08 -3.26 -22.06
N ASP A 80 3.27 -3.81 -21.77
CA ASP A 80 4.43 -4.04 -22.64
C ASP A 80 4.39 -3.34 -24.01
N ALA A 81 5.32 -2.42 -24.23
CA ALA A 81 5.72 -2.02 -25.58
C ALA A 81 6.26 -3.27 -26.31
N ASP A 82 5.65 -3.54 -27.48
CA ASP A 82 5.87 -4.69 -28.37
C ASP A 82 7.34 -5.12 -28.58
#